data_AF-A0A920SAM8-F1
#
_entry.id   AF-A0A920SAM8-F1
#
_cell.length_a   1.000
_cell.length_b   1.000
_cell.length_c   1.000
_cell.angle_alpha   90.00
_cell.angle_beta   90.00
_cell.angle_gamma   90.00
#
_symmetry.space_group_name_H-M   'P 1'
#
loop_
_entity.id
_entity.type
_entity.pdbx_description
1 polymer ?
#
loop_
_entity_poly.entity_id
_entity_poly.type
_entity_poly.pdbx_seq_one_letter_code
_entity_poly.pdbx_strand_id
1 'polypeptide(L)'
;MIDLILEGFYRARRRKRIGGAVVVSALLVSIVGNAITFYLFERGIHSELSVGDSFWYSMISITTIGYGDLSATTLGARVGTIIFITILGLTAFTASAGMIINWLIDLQNRERSGLGRLYLKNHILIINYPHESRVRNIIDEFTSDSSHEYSDITLVTDRLESMPFQHSNVPFSSRFATGDGDL
;
A
#
# COMPACT_ATOMS: atom_id res chain seq x y z
N MET A 1 14.39 5.85 26.08
CA MET A 1 13.43 6.66 25.28
C MET A 1 13.51 6.31 23.80
N ILE A 2 14.72 6.22 23.23
CA ILE A 2 14.97 5.80 21.84
C ILE A 2 14.49 4.36 21.54
N ASP A 3 14.71 3.42 22.47
CA ASP A 3 14.24 2.03 22.29
C ASP A 3 12.72 1.91 22.21
N LEU A 4 11.99 2.77 22.92
CA LEU A 4 10.52 2.81 22.91
C LEU A 4 9.97 3.32 21.55
N ILE A 5 10.67 4.27 20.94
CA ILE A 5 10.32 4.82 19.63
C ILE A 5 10.66 3.80 18.52
N LEU A 6 11.83 3.16 18.60
CA LEU A 6 12.25 2.12 17.67
C LEU A 6 11.30 0.91 17.74
N GLU A 7 10.97 0.44 18.94
CA GLU A 7 10.00 -0.64 19.10
C GLU A 7 8.62 -0.27 18.58
N GLY A 8 8.17 0.98 18.74
CA GLY A 8 6.93 1.47 18.14
C GLY A 8 6.94 1.37 16.61
N PHE A 9 8.04 1.78 15.97
CA PHE A 9 8.24 1.68 14.52
C PHE A 9 8.30 0.23 14.02
N TYR A 10 9.05 -0.63 14.71
CA TYR A 10 9.14 -2.05 14.37
C TYR A 10 7.78 -2.76 14.53
N ARG A 11 7.04 -2.48 15.60
CA ARG A 11 5.68 -3.01 15.83
C ARG A 11 4.70 -2.53 14.76
N ALA A 12 4.77 -1.26 14.33
CA ALA A 12 3.91 -0.73 13.28
C ALA A 12 4.17 -1.40 11.91
N ARG A 13 5.44 -1.53 11.51
CA ARG A 13 5.83 -2.23 10.28
C ARG A 13 5.47 -3.72 10.32
N ARG A 14 5.66 -4.36 11.48
CA ARG A 14 5.31 -5.78 11.71
C ARG A 14 3.80 -6.01 11.69
N ARG A 15 2.99 -5.13 12.27
CA ARG A 15 1.51 -5.20 12.21
C ARG A 15 0.99 -5.12 10.78
N LYS A 16 1.51 -4.21 9.95
CA LYS A 16 1.13 -4.13 8.52
C LYS A 16 1.46 -5.44 7.76
N ARG A 17 2.65 -6.02 7.99
CA ARG A 17 3.05 -7.30 7.36
C ARG A 17 2.23 -8.49 7.85
N ILE A 18 1.97 -8.57 9.16
CA ILE A 18 1.14 -9.64 9.75
C ILE A 18 -0.30 -9.55 9.22
N GLY A 19 -0.88 -8.35 9.16
CA GLY A 19 -2.22 -8.15 8.62
C GLY A 19 -2.34 -8.62 7.17
N GLY A 20 -1.38 -8.22 6.32
CA GLY A 20 -1.34 -8.67 4.92
C GLY A 20 -1.20 -10.19 4.78
N ALA A 21 -0.31 -10.81 5.57
CA ALA A 21 -0.15 -12.27 5.56
C ALA A 21 -1.45 -12.99 5.98
N VAL A 22 -2.14 -12.50 7.02
CA VAL A 22 -3.42 -13.06 7.49
C VAL A 22 -4.49 -12.99 6.39
N VAL A 23 -4.61 -11.86 5.69
CA VAL A 23 -5.57 -11.72 4.59
C VAL A 23 -5.26 -12.66 3.43
N VAL A 24 -3.99 -12.76 3.02
CA VAL A 24 -3.57 -13.69 1.97
C VAL A 24 -3.83 -15.14 2.37
N SER A 25 -3.52 -15.52 3.60
CA SER A 25 -3.81 -16.87 4.12
C SER A 25 -5.32 -17.14 4.15
N ALA A 26 -6.15 -16.18 4.57
CA ALA A 26 -7.60 -16.33 4.57
C ALA A 26 -8.17 -16.50 3.15
N LEU A 27 -7.66 -15.73 2.17
CA LEU A 27 -8.02 -15.91 0.75
C LEU A 27 -7.65 -17.31 0.25
N LEU A 28 -6.43 -17.77 0.50
CA LEU A 28 -6.00 -19.11 0.10
C LEU A 28 -6.85 -20.21 0.74
N VAL A 29 -7.14 -20.10 2.05
CA VAL A 29 -8.01 -21.05 2.75
C VAL A 29 -9.43 -21.01 2.20
N SER A 30 -9.97 -19.84 1.87
CA SER A 30 -11.30 -19.74 1.25
C SER A 30 -11.38 -20.41 -0.11
N ILE A 31 -10.39 -20.16 -0.99
CA ILE A 31 -10.38 -20.71 -2.34
C ILE A 31 -10.17 -22.23 -2.30
N VAL A 32 -9.15 -22.70 -1.58
CA VAL A 32 -8.82 -24.13 -1.49
C VAL A 32 -9.90 -24.89 -0.73
N GLY A 33 -10.38 -24.34 0.39
CA GLY A 33 -11.44 -24.96 1.20
C GLY A 33 -12.75 -25.09 0.43
N ASN A 34 -13.15 -24.05 -0.31
CA ASN A 34 -14.30 -24.12 -1.18
C ASN A 34 -14.09 -25.11 -2.34
N ALA A 35 -12.94 -25.09 -3.01
CA ALA A 35 -12.65 -25.99 -4.12
C ALA A 35 -12.69 -27.46 -3.69
N ILE A 36 -12.13 -27.79 -2.53
CA ILE A 36 -12.19 -29.15 -1.97
C ILE A 36 -13.63 -29.52 -1.64
N THR A 37 -14.36 -28.65 -0.94
CA THR A 37 -15.74 -28.94 -0.53
C THR A 37 -16.65 -29.12 -1.75
N PHE A 38 -16.56 -28.20 -2.71
CA PHE A 38 -17.28 -28.27 -3.98
C PHE A 38 -16.95 -29.57 -4.72
N TYR A 39 -15.67 -29.88 -4.90
CA TYR A 39 -15.24 -31.10 -5.59
C TYR A 39 -15.78 -32.37 -4.93
N LEU A 40 -15.67 -32.49 -3.61
CA LEU A 40 -16.05 -33.71 -2.89
C LEU A 40 -17.56 -33.97 -2.93
N PHE A 41 -18.38 -32.93 -2.77
CA PHE A 41 -19.83 -33.09 -2.73
C PHE A 41 -20.44 -33.12 -4.13
N GLU A 42 -19.93 -32.31 -5.06
CA GLU A 42 -20.53 -32.13 -6.37
C GLU A 42 -20.13 -33.23 -7.37
N ARG A 43 -18.93 -33.82 -7.23
CA ARG A 43 -18.45 -34.91 -8.10
C ARG A 43 -19.32 -36.18 -8.02
N GLY A 44 -20.05 -36.36 -6.92
CA GLY A 44 -21.00 -37.46 -6.78
C GLY A 44 -22.17 -37.39 -7.77
N ILE A 45 -22.50 -36.19 -8.25
CA ILE A 45 -23.57 -35.94 -9.23
C ILE A 45 -22.96 -35.66 -10.61
N HIS A 46 -21.85 -34.93 -10.65
CA HIS A 46 -21.17 -34.50 -11.87
C HIS A 46 -19.80 -35.17 -11.99
N SER A 47 -19.78 -36.36 -12.59
CA SER A 47 -18.59 -37.21 -12.69
C SER A 47 -17.44 -36.60 -13.52
N GLU A 48 -17.77 -35.68 -14.41
CA GLU A 48 -16.91 -34.94 -15.32
C GLU A 48 -16.17 -33.78 -14.67
N LEU A 49 -16.53 -33.40 -13.43
CA LEU A 49 -15.88 -32.30 -12.71
C LEU A 49 -14.40 -32.59 -12.48
N SER A 50 -13.56 -31.68 -12.97
CA SER A 50 -12.13 -31.69 -12.66
C SER A 50 -11.83 -30.90 -11.39
N VAL A 51 -10.64 -31.13 -10.83
CA VAL A 51 -10.12 -30.32 -9.72
C VAL A 51 -9.95 -28.86 -10.18
N GLY A 52 -9.54 -28.64 -11.43
CA GLY A 52 -9.39 -27.31 -12.02
C GLY A 52 -10.71 -26.53 -12.04
N ASP A 53 -11.82 -27.18 -12.40
CA ASP A 53 -13.16 -26.59 -12.42
C ASP A 53 -13.60 -26.15 -11.03
N SER A 54 -13.20 -26.88 -9.98
CA SER A 54 -13.54 -26.55 -8.60
C SER A 54 -12.76 -25.31 -8.10
N PHE A 55 -11.50 -25.17 -8.53
CA PHE A 55 -10.72 -23.95 -8.30
C PHE A 55 -11.27 -22.77 -9.10
N TRP A 56 -11.63 -22.99 -10.37
CA TRP A 56 -12.28 -21.99 -11.22
C TRP A 56 -13.57 -21.48 -10.58
N TYR A 57 -14.47 -22.38 -10.17
CA TYR A 57 -15.70 -22.05 -9.46
C TYR A 57 -15.43 -21.19 -8.21
N SER A 58 -14.43 -21.56 -7.41
CA SER A 58 -14.06 -20.82 -6.19
C SER A 58 -13.52 -19.43 -6.49
N MET A 59 -12.71 -19.29 -7.55
CA MET A 59 -12.13 -18.01 -8.00
C MET A 59 -13.20 -17.05 -8.52
N ILE A 60 -14.11 -17.51 -9.38
CA ILE A 60 -15.18 -16.66 -9.92
C ILE A 60 -16.22 -16.31 -8.85
N SER A 61 -16.39 -17.17 -7.84
CA SER A 61 -17.31 -16.92 -6.73
C SER A 61 -16.77 -15.88 -5.74
N ILE A 62 -15.49 -15.98 -5.33
CA ILE A 62 -14.89 -15.01 -4.40
C ILE A 62 -14.74 -13.62 -5.02
N THR A 63 -14.45 -13.56 -6.32
CA THR A 63 -14.40 -12.31 -7.08
C THR A 63 -15.78 -11.76 -7.41
N THR A 64 -16.85 -12.46 -7.02
CA THR A 64 -18.26 -12.10 -7.27
C THR A 64 -18.62 -11.97 -8.75
N ILE A 65 -17.84 -12.57 -9.66
CA ILE A 65 -18.11 -12.59 -11.10
C ILE A 65 -19.25 -13.55 -11.40
N GLY A 66 -19.15 -14.79 -10.91
CA GLY A 66 -20.20 -15.81 -10.98
C GLY A 66 -20.80 -16.03 -12.37
N TYR A 67 -20.00 -16.50 -13.34
CA TYR A 67 -20.46 -16.76 -14.72
C TYR A 67 -21.68 -17.69 -14.83
N GLY A 68 -21.89 -18.57 -13.84
CA GLY A 68 -23.03 -19.49 -13.80
C GLY A 68 -22.86 -20.75 -14.63
N ASP A 69 -21.66 -20.98 -15.16
CA ASP A 69 -21.22 -22.22 -15.82
C ASP A 69 -21.12 -23.41 -14.86
N LEU A 70 -20.72 -23.14 -13.60
CA LEU A 70 -20.67 -24.10 -12.51
C LEU A 70 -21.50 -23.60 -11.33
N SER A 71 -22.22 -24.50 -10.67
CA SER A 71 -23.04 -24.15 -9.51
C SER A 71 -23.10 -25.29 -8.48
N ALA A 72 -23.22 -24.94 -7.20
CA ALA A 72 -23.34 -25.90 -6.11
C ALA A 72 -24.79 -26.42 -6.02
N THR A 73 -25.05 -27.62 -6.55
CA THR A 73 -26.39 -28.23 -6.48
C THR A 73 -26.58 -29.02 -5.19
N THR A 74 -25.53 -29.65 -4.68
CA THR A 74 -25.58 -30.43 -3.45
C THR A 74 -25.62 -29.57 -2.19
N LEU A 75 -26.28 -30.08 -1.14
CA LEU A 75 -26.34 -29.38 0.15
C LEU A 75 -24.94 -29.13 0.73
N GLY A 76 -24.05 -30.12 0.63
CA GLY A 76 -22.68 -30.01 1.12
C GLY A 76 -21.87 -28.95 0.39
N ALA A 77 -21.94 -28.90 -0.96
CA ALA A 77 -21.29 -27.86 -1.73
C ALA A 77 -21.85 -26.47 -1.40
N ARG A 78 -23.17 -26.33 -1.23
CA ARG A 78 -23.81 -25.04 -0.85
C ARG A 78 -23.34 -24.52 0.50
N VAL A 79 -23.33 -25.39 1.51
CA VAL A 79 -22.84 -25.03 2.86
C VAL A 79 -21.35 -24.66 2.79
N GLY A 80 -20.56 -25.41 2.02
CA GLY A 80 -19.16 -25.09 1.73
C GLY A 80 -18.98 -23.69 1.15
N THR A 81 -19.71 -23.36 0.09
CA THR A 81 -19.68 -22.04 -0.55
C THR A 81 -20.06 -20.93 0.43
N ILE A 82 -21.09 -21.12 1.25
CA ILE A 82 -21.49 -20.12 2.25
C ILE A 82 -20.37 -19.86 3.26
N ILE A 83 -19.75 -20.91 3.80
CA ILE A 83 -18.71 -20.78 4.83
C ILE A 83 -17.43 -20.20 4.23
N PHE A 84 -16.92 -20.82 3.16
CA PHE A 84 -15.62 -20.48 2.61
C PHE A 84 -15.67 -19.22 1.75
N ILE A 85 -16.66 -19.05 0.88
CA ILE A 85 -16.72 -17.90 -0.01
C ILE A 85 -17.46 -16.73 0.66
N THR A 86 -18.69 -16.93 1.15
CA THR A 86 -19.50 -15.81 1.64
C THR A 86 -18.99 -15.23 2.95
N ILE A 87 -18.65 -16.07 3.93
CA ILE A 87 -18.20 -15.60 5.25
C ILE A 87 -16.71 -15.25 5.22
N LEU A 88 -15.86 -16.22 4.85
CA LEU A 88 -14.41 -16.03 4.92
C LEU A 88 -13.87 -15.26 3.70
N GLY A 89 -14.19 -15.72 2.50
CA GLY A 89 -13.65 -15.21 1.25
C GLY A 89 -14.01 -13.76 0.99
N LEU A 90 -15.27 -13.38 1.12
CA LEU A 90 -15.75 -12.02 0.88
C LEU A 90 -15.16 -11.01 1.88
N THR A 91 -15.03 -11.42 3.15
CA THR A 91 -14.38 -10.60 4.18
C THR A 91 -12.91 -10.37 3.84
N ALA A 92 -12.18 -11.42 3.47
CA ALA A 92 -10.77 -11.33 3.11
C ALA A 92 -10.57 -10.55 1.79
N PHE A 93 -11.46 -10.73 0.81
CA PHE A 93 -11.44 -10.01 -0.46
C PHE A 93 -11.65 -8.51 -0.26
N THR A 94 -12.66 -8.13 0.53
CA THR A 94 -12.91 -6.72 0.89
C THR A 94 -11.73 -6.10 1.64
N ALA A 95 -11.14 -6.84 2.59
CA ALA A 95 -9.95 -6.39 3.30
C ALA A 95 -8.75 -6.20 2.36
N SER A 96 -8.58 -7.08 1.36
CA SER A 96 -7.51 -6.98 0.38
C SER A 96 -7.65 -5.72 -0.50
N ALA A 97 -8.87 -5.37 -0.91
CA ALA A 97 -9.13 -4.12 -1.65
C ALA A 97 -8.74 -2.89 -0.80
N GLY A 98 -9.12 -2.87 0.48
CA GLY A 98 -8.72 -1.81 1.41
C GLY A 98 -7.20 -1.70 1.58
N MET A 99 -6.48 -2.83 1.60
CA MET A 99 -5.02 -2.83 1.64
C MET A 99 -4.39 -2.24 0.37
N ILE A 100 -4.93 -2.55 -0.81
CA ILE A 100 -4.47 -1.99 -2.09
C ILE A 100 -4.68 -0.48 -2.11
N ILE A 101 -5.86 -0.01 -1.68
CA ILE A 101 -6.16 1.43 -1.60
C ILE A 101 -5.18 2.13 -0.65
N ASN A 102 -4.98 1.59 0.55
CA ASN A 102 -4.02 2.14 1.52
C ASN A 102 -2.59 2.15 0.96
N TRP A 103 -2.20 1.12 0.22
CA TRP A 103 -0.89 1.07 -0.42
C TRP A 103 -0.74 2.15 -1.51
N LEU A 104 -1.79 2.38 -2.31
CA LEU A 104 -1.81 3.43 -3.32
C LEU A 104 -1.74 4.84 -2.69
N ILE A 105 -2.48 5.06 -1.60
CA ILE A 105 -2.41 6.31 -0.81
C ILE A 105 -1.02 6.48 -0.21
N ASP A 106 -0.43 5.43 0.37
CA ASP A 106 0.94 5.45 0.90
C ASP A 106 1.95 5.79 -0.22
N LEU A 107 1.72 5.33 -1.46
CA LEU A 107 2.57 5.64 -2.62
C LEU A 107 2.45 7.12 -3.03
N GLN A 108 1.23 7.65 -3.13
CA GLN A 108 1.00 9.06 -3.43
C GLN A 108 1.56 9.99 -2.33
N ASN A 109 1.41 9.58 -1.06
CA ASN A 109 1.95 10.34 0.07
C ASN A 109 3.48 10.30 0.10
N ARG A 110 4.12 9.22 -0.38
CA ARG A 110 5.58 9.15 -0.51
C ARG A 110 6.13 10.18 -1.49
N GLU A 111 5.43 10.42 -2.59
CA GLU A 111 5.80 11.47 -3.55
C GLU A 111 5.66 12.86 -2.92
N ARG A 112 4.62 13.09 -2.13
CA ARG A 112 4.37 14.40 -1.47
C ARG A 112 5.26 14.68 -0.26
N SER A 113 5.74 13.64 0.42
CA SER A 113 6.60 13.74 1.60
C SER A 113 8.08 13.86 1.25
N GLY A 114 8.47 13.81 -0.02
CA GLY A 114 9.84 14.10 -0.43
C GLY A 114 10.91 13.17 0.19
N LEU A 115 10.53 12.01 0.71
CA LEU A 115 11.40 11.08 1.47
C LEU A 115 12.39 10.28 0.61
N GLY A 116 12.69 10.74 -0.60
CA GLY A 116 13.80 10.21 -1.38
C GLY A 116 15.09 10.48 -0.61
N ARG A 117 15.93 9.46 -0.42
CA ARG A 117 17.33 9.69 -0.04
C ARG A 117 17.96 10.52 -1.15
N LEU A 118 17.96 11.83 -0.97
CA LEU A 118 18.60 12.78 -1.84
C LEU A 118 20.11 12.61 -1.64
N TYR A 119 20.71 11.72 -2.43
CA TYR A 119 22.16 11.73 -2.66
C TYR A 119 22.47 12.89 -3.60
N LEU A 120 22.25 14.12 -3.12
CA LEU A 120 22.49 15.31 -3.91
C LEU A 120 23.90 15.82 -3.64
N LYS A 121 24.74 15.82 -4.68
CA LYS A 121 26.01 16.54 -4.69
C LYS A 121 25.72 17.98 -5.13
N ASN A 122 26.24 18.98 -4.39
CA ASN A 122 26.01 20.42 -4.62
C ASN A 122 24.54 20.87 -4.52
N HIS A 123 23.93 20.74 -3.35
CA HIS A 123 22.58 21.25 -3.08
C HIS A 123 22.59 22.38 -2.05
N ILE A 124 21.63 23.31 -2.17
CA ILE A 124 21.40 24.39 -1.20
C ILE A 124 20.35 23.91 -0.20
N LEU A 125 20.70 23.93 1.08
CA LEU A 125 19.82 23.54 2.18
C LEU A 125 19.20 24.78 2.83
N ILE A 126 17.89 24.96 2.69
CA ILE A 126 17.13 26.01 3.38
C ILE A 126 16.52 25.40 4.64
N ILE A 127 16.98 25.85 5.81
CA ILE A 127 16.42 25.44 7.10
C ILE A 127 15.40 26.49 7.54
N ASN A 128 14.21 26.05 7.97
CA ASN A 128 13.07 26.85 8.43
C ASN A 128 12.21 27.43 7.28
N TYR A 129 10.91 27.61 7.55
CA TYR A 129 9.94 28.19 6.63
C TYR A 129 9.12 29.27 7.35
N PRO A 130 9.59 30.53 7.35
CA PRO A 130 8.89 31.61 8.04
C PRO A 130 7.58 31.98 7.34
N HIS A 131 7.62 32.23 6.02
CA HIS A 131 6.47 32.52 5.15
C HIS A 131 6.81 32.21 3.69
N GLU A 132 5.79 31.89 2.89
CA GLU A 132 5.91 31.61 1.45
C GLU A 132 6.70 32.66 0.69
N SER A 133 6.30 33.93 0.81
CA SER A 133 6.89 35.01 0.02
C SER A 133 8.39 35.15 0.30
N ARG A 134 8.82 34.92 1.54
CA ARG A 134 10.24 35.02 1.93
C ARG A 134 11.06 33.89 1.34
N VAL A 135 10.54 32.67 1.35
CA VAL A 135 11.24 31.51 0.80
C VAL A 135 11.27 31.57 -0.72
N ARG A 136 10.19 32.03 -1.36
CA ARG A 136 10.16 32.29 -2.81
C ARG A 136 11.22 33.32 -3.22
N ASN A 137 11.30 34.45 -2.52
CA ASN A 137 12.30 35.48 -2.83
C ASN A 137 13.73 34.96 -2.68
N ILE A 138 14.01 34.14 -1.67
CA ILE A 138 15.34 33.52 -1.48
C ILE A 138 15.64 32.58 -2.65
N ILE A 139 14.68 31.72 -3.03
CA ILE A 139 14.84 30.81 -4.18
C ILE A 139 15.12 31.61 -5.46
N ASP A 140 14.35 32.66 -5.72
CA ASP A 140 14.50 33.50 -6.90
C ASP A 140 15.86 34.22 -6.92
N GLU A 141 16.33 34.72 -5.77
CA GLU A 141 17.64 35.37 -5.63
C GLU A 141 18.80 34.41 -5.92
N PHE A 142 18.76 33.19 -5.38
CA PHE A 142 19.80 32.18 -5.62
C PHE A 142 19.75 31.58 -7.03
N THR A 143 18.55 31.44 -7.61
CA THR A 143 18.40 30.93 -8.99
C THR A 143 18.82 31.98 -10.03
N SER A 144 18.85 33.27 -9.67
CA SER A 144 19.28 34.37 -10.54
C SER A 144 20.81 34.45 -10.70
N ASP A 145 21.59 33.76 -9.85
CA ASP A 145 23.05 33.68 -9.98
C ASP A 145 23.43 32.49 -10.88
N SER A 146 24.12 32.77 -11.99
CA SER A 146 24.64 31.77 -12.94
C SER A 146 25.53 30.68 -12.31
N SER A 147 26.08 30.93 -11.11
CA SER A 147 26.88 29.96 -10.36
C SER A 147 26.04 28.87 -9.69
N HIS A 148 24.73 29.09 -9.55
CA HIS A 148 23.79 28.25 -8.79
C HIS A 148 22.57 27.80 -9.60
N GLU A 149 22.50 28.11 -10.90
CA GLU A 149 21.40 27.79 -11.83
C GLU A 149 21.02 26.29 -11.87
N TYR A 150 21.94 25.39 -11.49
CA TYR A 150 21.76 23.93 -11.48
C TYR A 150 21.80 23.29 -10.09
N SER A 151 21.75 24.08 -9.01
CA SER A 151 21.77 23.56 -7.64
C SER A 151 20.40 23.04 -7.25
N ASP A 152 20.29 21.79 -6.83
CA ASP A 152 19.05 21.29 -6.23
C ASP A 152 18.81 22.03 -4.89
N ILE A 153 17.62 22.60 -4.68
CA ILE A 153 17.28 23.32 -3.44
C ILE A 153 16.41 22.42 -2.56
N THR A 154 16.93 22.03 -1.39
CA THR A 154 16.19 21.23 -0.41
C THR A 154 15.71 22.10 0.75
N LEU A 155 14.40 22.12 1.01
CA LEU A 155 13.79 22.86 2.12
C LEU A 155 13.49 21.93 3.30
N VAL A 156 14.08 22.19 4.46
CA VAL A 156 13.82 21.47 5.71
C VAL A 156 13.06 22.38 6.68
N THR A 157 11.84 22.03 7.02
CA THR A 157 11.01 22.77 7.98
C THR A 157 10.13 21.82 8.78
N ASP A 158 9.82 22.21 10.02
CA ASP A 158 8.88 21.56 10.93
C ASP A 158 7.43 22.11 10.77
N ARG A 159 7.24 23.17 9.97
CA ARG A 159 5.96 23.87 9.80
C ARG A 159 5.13 23.41 8.61
N LEU A 160 5.67 22.57 7.72
CA LEU A 160 4.99 22.12 6.50
C LEU A 160 4.96 20.60 6.44
N GLU A 161 3.76 20.02 6.38
CA GLU A 161 3.56 18.57 6.18
C GLU A 161 3.62 18.17 4.69
N SER A 162 3.42 19.12 3.78
CA SER A 162 3.51 18.94 2.33
C SER A 162 4.02 20.20 1.65
N MET A 163 4.64 20.03 0.48
CA MET A 163 5.17 21.16 -0.29
C MET A 163 4.03 22.10 -0.76
N PRO A 164 4.07 23.40 -0.41
CA PRO A 164 2.95 24.30 -0.68
C PRO A 164 2.89 24.80 -2.15
N PHE A 165 3.95 24.63 -2.96
CA PHE A 165 3.99 25.06 -4.37
C PHE A 165 4.68 24.00 -5.24
N GLN A 166 4.18 23.81 -6.46
CA GLN A 166 4.89 23.08 -7.51
C GLN A 166 5.83 24.03 -8.25
N HIS A 167 7.13 23.76 -8.22
CA HIS A 167 8.12 24.42 -9.07
C HIS A 167 8.76 23.38 -10.00
N SER A 168 8.89 23.70 -11.28
CA SER A 168 9.34 22.77 -12.33
C SER A 168 10.77 22.25 -12.15
N ASN A 169 11.62 22.93 -11.36
CA ASN A 169 13.06 22.65 -11.26
C ASN A 169 13.56 22.43 -9.82
N VAL A 170 12.69 22.02 -8.88
CA VAL A 170 13.10 21.85 -7.48
C VAL A 170 12.57 20.53 -6.91
N PRO A 171 13.37 19.46 -6.87
CA PRO A 171 13.00 18.25 -6.14
C PRO A 171 12.94 18.55 -4.64
N PHE A 172 11.78 18.35 -4.03
CA PHE A 172 11.54 18.62 -2.62
C PHE A 172 11.71 17.36 -1.77
N SER A 173 12.42 17.51 -0.65
CA SER A 173 12.52 16.49 0.39
C SER A 173 12.07 17.03 1.74
N SER A 174 10.96 16.52 2.28
CA SER A 174 10.59 16.77 3.68
C SER A 174 11.12 15.65 4.58
N ARG A 175 12.27 15.90 5.23
CA ARG A 175 12.44 15.38 6.59
C ARG A 175 13.48 16.14 7.42
N PHE A 176 12.98 16.65 8.55
CA PHE A 176 13.53 16.50 9.90
C PHE A 176 14.98 16.02 9.99
N ALA A 177 15.91 16.97 10.16
CA ALA A 177 17.09 16.77 10.97
C ALA A 177 16.69 16.97 12.45
N THR A 178 15.98 16.02 13.06
CA THR A 178 16.02 15.92 14.52
C THR A 178 17.32 15.21 14.86
N GLY A 179 18.19 15.93 15.57
CA GLY A 179 19.57 15.57 15.84
C GLY A 179 19.76 14.11 16.22
N ASP A 180 20.72 13.47 15.56
CA ASP A 180 22.06 13.38 16.13
C ASP A 180 23.06 13.12 15.01
N GLY A 181 24.17 13.83 15.10
CA GLY A 181 25.42 13.71 14.33
C GLY A 181 25.37 13.01 12.99
N ASP A 182 25.36 13.80 11.91
CA ASP A 182 26.09 13.51 10.67
C ASP A 182 26.09 14.79 9.82
N LEU A 183 27.17 15.55 9.96
CA LEU A 183 27.62 16.56 9.00
C LEU A 183 28.82 15.97 8.25
#